data_AF-L7L6X7-F1
#
_entry.id   AF-L7L6X7-F1
#
_cell.length_a   1.000
_cell.length_b   1.000
_cell.length_c   1.000
_cell.angle_alpha   90.00
_cell.angle_beta   90.00
_cell.angle_gamma   90.00
#
_symmetry.space_group_name_H-M   'P 1'
#
loop_
_entity.id
_entity.type
_entity.pdbx_description
1 polymer ?
#
loop_
_entity_poly.entity_id
_entity_poly.type
_entity_poly.pdbx_seq_one_letter_code
_entity_poly.pdbx_strand_id
1 'polypeptide(L)'
;MTEAGNERGDLADEVAASVSPAAEAAVAEPAVPGDVADDAVSATAVSGPGATGPLAALTALRPFGIVSSWVLLIAGILGMAASAALSIERIDLLKNPNYIPSCNFSPILSCGSVMITEQAEFLGFPNPLLGLPAFGVILATAVLSVGRVRLPRWYWIGQSLVTAVGFVFVNYLAFQSIYRIGALCPYCMVVWTVTPIILVLSISRALGDGSLGRTLRDASWFLLAAWYAVVIFAGGYEFWDYWRTLF
;
A
#
# COMPACT_ATOMS: atom_id res chain seq x y z
N MET A 1 -42.00 -36.50 -17.37
CA MET A 1 -41.12 -35.81 -16.39
C MET A 1 -40.11 -35.01 -17.17
N THR A 2 -40.48 -33.80 -17.58
CA THR A 2 -39.62 -32.83 -18.28
C THR A 2 -40.52 -31.62 -18.53
N GLU A 3 -40.28 -30.48 -17.87
CA GLU A 3 -40.63 -29.09 -18.29
C GLU A 3 -40.15 -28.12 -17.19
N ALA A 4 -38.84 -27.92 -17.07
CA ALA A 4 -38.23 -26.93 -16.15
C ALA A 4 -37.10 -26.17 -16.87
N GLY A 5 -37.39 -25.67 -18.08
CA GLY A 5 -36.41 -25.03 -18.97
C GLY A 5 -36.83 -23.70 -19.60
N ASN A 6 -38.03 -23.18 -19.32
CA ASN A 6 -38.60 -22.05 -20.08
C ASN A 6 -38.55 -20.69 -19.36
N GLU A 7 -38.19 -20.61 -18.07
CA GLU A 7 -38.26 -19.34 -17.31
C GLU A 7 -36.96 -18.52 -17.31
N ARG A 8 -35.87 -19.04 -17.90
CA ARG A 8 -34.58 -18.31 -18.00
C ARG A 8 -34.43 -17.46 -19.27
N GLY A 9 -35.32 -17.61 -20.24
CA GLY A 9 -35.34 -16.80 -21.46
C GLY A 9 -35.93 -15.41 -21.22
N ASP A 10 -37.07 -15.35 -20.55
CA ASP A 10 -37.84 -14.11 -20.35
C ASP A 10 -37.09 -13.03 -19.54
N LEU A 11 -36.26 -13.40 -18.57
CA LEU A 11 -35.53 -12.41 -17.76
C LEU A 11 -34.35 -11.77 -18.51
N ALA A 12 -33.81 -12.43 -19.53
CA ALA A 12 -32.71 -11.89 -20.33
C ALA A 12 -33.22 -10.86 -21.35
N ASP A 13 -34.44 -11.06 -21.87
CA ASP A 13 -35.06 -10.16 -22.84
C ASP A 13 -35.57 -8.85 -22.19
N GLU A 14 -35.94 -8.85 -20.90
CA GLU A 14 -36.40 -7.64 -20.20
C GLU A 14 -35.25 -6.66 -19.86
N VAL A 15 -34.02 -7.16 -19.67
CA VAL A 15 -32.84 -6.30 -19.38
C VAL A 15 -32.31 -5.63 -20.66
N ALA A 16 -32.41 -6.28 -21.81
CA ALA A 16 -31.96 -5.75 -23.09
C ALA A 16 -32.82 -4.57 -23.61
N ALA A 17 -34.07 -4.45 -23.16
CA ALA A 17 -35.02 -3.44 -23.62
C ALA A 17 -34.85 -2.04 -23.01
N SER A 18 -33.91 -1.86 -22.06
CA SER A 18 -33.72 -0.57 -21.35
C SER A 18 -32.64 0.35 -21.94
N VAL A 19 -31.94 -0.07 -23.00
CA VAL A 19 -30.90 0.75 -23.66
C VAL A 19 -31.40 1.20 -25.03
N SER A 20 -32.17 2.29 -25.05
CA SER A 20 -32.45 3.01 -26.30
C SER A 20 -31.37 4.07 -26.57
N PRO A 21 -30.85 4.16 -27.81
CA PRO A 21 -29.86 5.13 -28.25
C PRO A 21 -30.57 6.40 -28.74
N ALA A 22 -30.40 7.52 -28.02
CA ALA A 22 -30.91 8.81 -28.48
C ALA A 22 -30.07 9.96 -27.91
N ALA A 23 -29.07 10.41 -28.67
CA ALA A 23 -28.66 11.81 -28.78
C ALA A 23 -27.56 11.96 -29.84
N GLU A 24 -27.90 11.68 -31.10
CA GLU A 24 -27.08 12.05 -32.25
C GLU A 24 -27.95 12.85 -33.24
N ALA A 25 -27.80 14.17 -33.22
CA ALA A 25 -28.16 15.15 -34.26
C ALA A 25 -27.64 16.52 -33.77
N ALA A 26 -26.45 16.99 -34.20
CA ALA A 26 -26.12 17.63 -35.48
C ALA A 26 -26.17 19.17 -35.41
N VAL A 27 -25.31 19.80 -36.25
CA VAL A 27 -25.18 21.24 -36.61
C VAL A 27 -24.20 22.04 -35.71
N ALA A 28 -23.12 22.69 -36.17
CA ALA A 28 -22.62 23.06 -37.50
C ALA A 28 -21.08 23.26 -37.49
N GLU A 29 -20.46 23.00 -38.65
CA GLU A 29 -19.08 23.34 -39.02
C GLU A 29 -18.86 24.87 -39.15
N PRO A 30 -17.73 25.42 -38.67
CA PRO A 30 -17.15 26.62 -39.24
C PRO A 30 -15.97 26.26 -40.16
N ALA A 31 -15.98 26.85 -41.35
CA ALA A 31 -14.99 26.72 -42.40
C ALA A 31 -13.54 26.98 -41.94
N VAL A 32 -12.63 26.12 -42.38
CA VAL A 32 -11.17 26.26 -42.28
C VAL A 32 -10.64 26.97 -43.54
N PRO A 33 -9.96 28.12 -43.43
CA PRO A 33 -9.03 28.57 -44.44
C PRO A 33 -7.61 28.06 -44.13
N GLY A 34 -7.08 27.25 -45.06
CA GLY A 34 -5.70 27.27 -45.57
C GLY A 34 -4.51 27.20 -44.61
N ASP A 35 -3.75 26.11 -44.75
CA ASP A 35 -2.29 25.98 -44.63
C ASP A 35 -1.51 27.12 -43.96
N VAL A 36 -0.98 26.85 -42.76
CA VAL A 36 0.32 27.38 -42.34
C VAL A 36 1.11 26.27 -41.66
N ALA A 37 2.34 26.15 -42.13
CA ALA A 37 3.37 25.16 -41.86
C ALA A 37 3.62 24.83 -40.37
N ASP A 38 4.14 23.61 -40.19
CA ASP A 38 4.91 23.15 -39.04
C ASP A 38 5.91 24.22 -38.56
N ASP A 39 5.64 24.82 -37.41
CA ASP A 39 6.66 25.44 -36.59
C ASP A 39 6.62 24.82 -35.20
N ALA A 40 7.67 24.05 -34.93
CA ALA A 40 8.03 23.52 -33.64
C ALA A 40 8.00 24.64 -32.60
N VAL A 41 6.97 24.67 -31.75
CA VAL A 41 6.98 25.41 -30.50
C VAL A 41 7.96 24.68 -29.58
N SER A 42 9.23 25.00 -29.77
CA SER A 42 10.27 24.84 -28.76
C SER A 42 9.75 25.55 -27.51
N ALA A 43 9.28 24.76 -26.55
CA ALA A 43 9.09 25.22 -25.18
C ALA A 43 10.46 25.64 -24.65
N THR A 44 10.85 26.88 -24.92
CA THR A 44 11.97 27.55 -24.27
C THR A 44 11.57 27.68 -22.81
N ALA A 45 12.05 26.72 -22.02
CA ALA A 45 12.05 26.83 -20.57
C ALA A 45 12.69 28.17 -20.21
N VAL A 46 11.87 29.10 -19.73
CA VAL A 46 12.35 30.35 -19.10
C VAL A 46 13.22 29.91 -17.93
N SER A 47 14.52 29.89 -18.17
CA SER A 47 15.55 29.64 -17.16
C SER A 47 15.68 30.93 -16.36
N GLY A 48 14.77 31.13 -15.40
CA GLY A 48 14.95 32.14 -14.36
C GLY A 48 16.18 31.78 -13.50
N PRO A 49 16.96 32.78 -13.04
CA PRO A 49 18.17 32.53 -12.27
C PRO A 49 17.82 31.75 -11.00
N GLY A 50 18.60 30.69 -10.76
CA GLY A 50 18.30 29.62 -9.83
C GLY A 50 17.86 30.12 -8.46
N ALA A 51 16.66 29.69 -8.05
CA ALA A 51 16.30 29.64 -6.64
C ALA A 51 17.26 28.67 -5.95
N THR A 52 18.40 29.17 -5.48
CA THR A 52 19.34 28.47 -4.60
C THR A 52 18.87 28.59 -3.15
N GLY A 53 17.56 28.50 -2.95
CA GLY A 53 16.93 28.56 -1.62
C GLY A 53 16.57 27.15 -1.12
N PRO A 54 16.46 26.95 0.20
CA PRO A 54 16.04 25.68 0.80
C PRO A 54 14.71 25.15 0.22
N LEU A 55 13.81 26.04 -0.21
CA LEU A 55 12.55 25.68 -0.86
C LEU A 55 12.74 24.98 -2.23
N ALA A 56 13.72 25.39 -3.02
CA ALA A 56 14.00 24.74 -4.31
C ALA A 56 14.61 23.35 -4.12
N ALA A 57 15.37 23.13 -3.05
CA ALA A 57 15.87 21.81 -2.69
C ALA A 57 14.74 20.85 -2.32
N LEU A 58 13.62 21.35 -1.75
CA LEU A 58 12.41 20.58 -1.41
C LEU A 58 11.51 20.27 -2.62
N THR A 59 11.62 21.01 -3.71
CA THR A 59 10.85 20.77 -4.95
C THR A 59 11.66 20.04 -6.03
N ALA A 60 12.96 19.84 -5.82
CA ALA A 60 13.82 19.11 -6.75
C ALA A 60 13.27 17.71 -7.08
N LEU A 61 12.92 17.54 -8.36
CA LEU A 61 12.38 16.31 -8.93
C LEU A 61 13.50 15.33 -9.25
N ARG A 62 13.40 14.09 -8.77
CA ARG A 62 14.40 13.05 -9.05
C ARG A 62 13.74 11.73 -9.45
N PRO A 63 14.28 11.03 -10.48
CA PRO A 63 13.79 9.72 -10.85
C PRO A 63 14.03 8.71 -9.72
N PHE A 64 13.08 7.80 -9.51
CA PHE A 64 13.20 6.67 -8.59
C PHE A 64 13.99 5.55 -9.29
N GLY A 65 14.86 4.85 -8.56
CA GLY A 65 15.65 3.77 -9.15
C GLY A 65 14.76 2.61 -9.57
N ILE A 66 15.01 1.98 -10.71
CA ILE A 66 14.15 0.93 -11.28
C ILE A 66 13.89 -0.18 -10.27
N VAL A 67 14.95 -0.70 -9.63
CA VAL A 67 14.83 -1.75 -8.61
C VAL A 67 13.97 -1.28 -7.44
N SER A 68 14.22 -0.08 -6.92
CA SER A 68 13.43 0.49 -5.83
C SER A 68 11.95 0.67 -6.22
N SER A 69 11.65 1.08 -7.46
CA SER A 69 10.28 1.21 -7.98
C SER A 69 9.52 -0.10 -7.88
N TRP A 70 10.15 -1.19 -8.33
CA TRP A 70 9.54 -2.51 -8.29
C TRP A 70 9.40 -3.05 -6.87
N VAL A 71 10.40 -2.83 -6.00
CA VAL A 71 10.29 -3.22 -4.58
C VAL A 71 9.16 -2.47 -3.89
N LEU A 72 9.02 -1.16 -4.14
CA LEU A 72 7.93 -0.36 -3.58
C LEU A 72 6.56 -0.83 -4.10
N LEU A 73 6.48 -1.24 -5.37
CA LEU A 73 5.26 -1.79 -5.97
C LEU A 73 4.86 -3.11 -5.32
N ILE A 74 5.80 -4.05 -5.21
CA ILE A 74 5.56 -5.34 -4.57
C ILE A 74 5.14 -5.14 -3.11
N ALA A 75 5.85 -4.28 -2.37
CA ALA A 75 5.50 -3.94 -0.99
C ALA A 75 4.10 -3.32 -0.88
N GLY A 76 3.74 -2.42 -1.78
CA GLY A 76 2.40 -1.81 -1.85
C GLY A 76 1.31 -2.83 -2.15
N ILE A 77 1.52 -3.73 -3.13
CA ILE A 77 0.57 -4.79 -3.47
C ILE A 77 0.38 -5.74 -2.29
N LEU A 78 1.47 -6.21 -1.67
CA LEU A 78 1.40 -7.12 -0.52
C LEU A 78 0.71 -6.47 0.68
N GLY A 79 1.04 -5.23 1.01
CA GLY A 79 0.41 -4.49 2.10
C GLY A 79 -1.09 -4.23 1.85
N MET A 80 -1.45 -3.88 0.61
CA MET A 80 -2.85 -3.68 0.21
C MET A 80 -3.63 -4.99 0.28
N ALA A 81 -3.09 -6.08 -0.29
CA ALA A 81 -3.73 -7.39 -0.27
C ALA A 81 -3.92 -7.91 1.17
N ALA A 82 -2.88 -7.80 2.01
CA ALA A 82 -2.97 -8.21 3.41
C ALA A 82 -3.99 -7.39 4.20
N SER A 83 -4.03 -6.07 4.00
CA SER A 83 -5.00 -5.19 4.69
C SER A 83 -6.43 -5.43 4.21
N ALA A 84 -6.63 -5.68 2.91
CA ALA A 84 -7.92 -6.03 2.35
C ALA A 84 -8.42 -7.38 2.87
N ALA A 85 -7.57 -8.41 2.85
CA ALA A 85 -7.90 -9.72 3.41
C ALA A 85 -8.27 -9.61 4.90
N LEU A 86 -7.44 -8.92 5.69
CA LEU A 86 -7.69 -8.75 7.12
C LEU A 86 -9.00 -7.98 7.41
N SER A 87 -9.38 -7.05 6.53
CA SER A 87 -10.66 -6.33 6.63
C SER A 87 -11.86 -7.23 6.31
N ILE A 88 -11.75 -8.08 5.27
CA ILE A 88 -12.79 -9.05 4.89
C ILE A 88 -13.00 -10.05 6.03
N GLU A 89 -11.91 -10.62 6.54
CA GLU A 89 -11.92 -11.59 7.65
C GLU A 89 -12.57 -10.99 8.91
N ARG A 90 -12.30 -9.71 9.22
CA ARG A 90 -12.93 -9.00 10.33
C ARG A 90 -14.44 -8.81 10.11
N ILE A 91 -14.86 -8.45 8.89
CA ILE A 91 -16.27 -8.28 8.55
C ILE A 91 -17.04 -9.60 8.67
N ASP A 92 -16.46 -10.70 8.19
CA ASP A 92 -17.11 -12.01 8.25
C ASP A 92 -17.19 -12.55 9.69
N LEU A 93 -16.17 -12.29 10.51
CA LEU A 93 -16.20 -12.58 11.95
C LEU A 93 -17.29 -11.77 12.69
N LEU A 94 -17.51 -10.50 12.29
CA LEU A 94 -18.58 -9.66 12.85
C LEU A 94 -19.97 -10.15 12.44
N LYS A 95 -20.13 -10.72 11.24
CA LYS A 95 -21.40 -11.29 10.77
C LYS A 95 -21.70 -12.64 11.41
N ASN A 96 -20.68 -13.47 11.61
CA ASN A 96 -20.80 -14.79 12.20
C ASN A 96 -19.65 -15.04 13.19
N PRO A 97 -19.90 -14.99 14.51
CA PRO A 97 -18.85 -15.19 15.51
C PRO A 97 -18.27 -16.63 15.50
N ASN A 98 -18.92 -17.58 14.84
CA ASN A 98 -18.41 -18.94 14.65
C ASN A 98 -17.59 -19.10 13.34
N TYR A 99 -17.35 -18.00 12.61
CA TYR A 99 -16.52 -18.01 11.41
C TYR A 99 -15.06 -18.30 11.77
N ILE A 100 -14.44 -19.22 11.04
CA ILE A 100 -13.02 -19.58 11.21
C ILE A 100 -12.22 -18.84 10.14
N PRO A 101 -11.34 -17.89 10.53
CA PRO A 101 -10.56 -17.12 9.57
C PRO A 101 -9.65 -17.99 8.72
N SER A 102 -9.43 -17.61 7.45
CA SER A 102 -8.58 -18.36 6.52
C SER A 102 -7.12 -18.44 6.96
N CYS A 103 -6.69 -17.49 7.79
CA CYS A 103 -5.34 -17.39 8.33
C CYS A 103 -5.19 -18.00 9.74
N ASN A 104 -6.12 -18.89 10.13
CA ASN A 104 -6.06 -19.67 11.37
C ASN A 104 -5.52 -21.08 11.09
N PHE A 105 -4.21 -21.27 11.21
CA PHE A 105 -3.53 -22.54 10.92
C PHE A 105 -3.16 -23.34 12.18
N SER A 106 -2.86 -22.64 13.27
CA SER A 106 -2.35 -23.22 14.51
C SER A 106 -2.74 -22.34 15.70
N PRO A 107 -2.75 -22.87 16.94
CA PRO A 107 -3.00 -22.07 18.15
C PRO A 107 -2.14 -20.79 18.24
N ILE A 108 -0.91 -20.83 17.72
CA ILE A 108 -0.02 -19.66 17.68
C ILE A 108 -0.19 -18.87 16.38
N LEU A 109 -0.45 -19.52 15.25
CA LEU A 109 -0.74 -18.83 13.98
C LEU A 109 -2.25 -18.65 13.79
N SER A 110 -2.83 -17.74 14.57
CA SER A 110 -4.27 -17.48 14.59
C SER A 110 -4.61 -16.00 14.46
N CYS A 111 -5.40 -15.67 13.44
CA CYS A 111 -5.95 -14.33 13.28
C CYS A 111 -7.12 -14.05 14.22
N GLY A 112 -7.90 -15.09 14.57
CA GLY A 112 -9.12 -14.94 15.37
C GLY A 112 -8.85 -14.39 16.77
N SER A 113 -7.86 -14.95 17.46
CA SER A 113 -7.47 -14.51 18.81
C SER A 113 -6.93 -13.09 18.84
N VAL A 114 -6.28 -12.64 17.77
CA VAL A 114 -5.76 -11.26 17.66
C VAL A 114 -6.87 -10.26 17.35
N MET A 115 -7.82 -10.61 16.48
CA MET A 115 -8.88 -9.70 16.03
C MET A 115 -9.92 -9.38 17.11
N ILE A 116 -10.11 -10.24 18.11
CA ILE A 116 -11.08 -10.02 19.20
C ILE A 116 -10.56 -9.12 20.33
N THR A 117 -9.31 -8.68 20.26
CA THR A 117 -8.68 -7.87 21.30
C THR A 117 -9.04 -6.38 21.15
N GLU A 118 -9.10 -5.64 22.25
CA GLU A 118 -9.36 -4.18 22.21
C GLU A 118 -8.27 -3.43 21.43
N GLN A 119 -7.05 -3.99 21.41
CA GLN A 119 -5.91 -3.50 20.64
C GLN A 119 -6.11 -3.58 19.14
N ALA A 120 -7.09 -4.37 18.67
CA ALA A 120 -7.48 -4.45 17.26
C ALA A 120 -8.28 -3.22 16.80
N GLU A 121 -8.63 -2.30 17.71
CA GLU A 121 -9.35 -1.07 17.42
C GLU A 121 -8.54 0.15 17.89
N PHE A 122 -8.34 1.11 17.00
CA PHE A 122 -7.69 2.37 17.29
C PHE A 122 -8.64 3.52 16.94
N LEU A 123 -8.91 4.41 17.91
CA LEU A 123 -9.92 5.48 17.79
C LEU A 123 -11.35 4.97 17.48
N GLY A 124 -11.67 3.74 17.90
CA GLY A 124 -12.95 3.08 17.60
C GLY A 124 -13.05 2.50 16.19
N PHE A 125 -11.97 2.57 15.41
CA PHE A 125 -11.89 1.95 14.08
C PHE A 125 -11.01 0.71 14.12
N PRO A 126 -11.45 -0.42 13.53
CA PRO A 126 -10.60 -1.59 13.33
C PRO A 126 -9.29 -1.21 12.61
N ASN A 127 -8.15 -1.63 13.17
CA ASN A 127 -6.82 -1.40 12.60
C ASN A 127 -6.70 -1.75 11.09
N PRO A 128 -7.32 -2.84 10.57
CA PRO A 128 -7.26 -3.17 9.15
C PRO A 128 -7.81 -2.06 8.23
N LEU A 129 -8.80 -1.29 8.70
CA LEU A 129 -9.39 -0.20 7.92
C LEU A 129 -8.44 0.99 7.75
N LEU A 130 -7.53 1.21 8.70
CA LEU A 130 -6.49 2.24 8.56
C LEU A 130 -5.44 1.85 7.51
N GLY A 131 -5.24 0.54 7.30
CA GLY A 131 -4.30 0.00 6.32
C GLY A 131 -4.73 0.25 4.87
N LEU A 132 -6.02 0.14 4.55
CA LEU A 132 -6.53 0.31 3.17
C LEU A 132 -6.13 1.65 2.52
N PRO A 133 -6.45 2.82 3.10
CA PRO A 133 -6.06 4.10 2.50
C PRO A 133 -4.55 4.30 2.53
N ALA A 134 -3.87 3.87 3.59
CA ALA A 134 -2.42 4.00 3.71
C ALA A 134 -1.70 3.24 2.59
N PHE A 135 -1.96 1.95 2.44
CA PHE A 135 -1.36 1.13 1.37
C PHE A 135 -1.89 1.49 -0.01
N GLY A 136 -3.12 2.00 -0.14
CA GLY A 136 -3.64 2.56 -1.38
C GLY A 136 -2.78 3.73 -1.88
N VAL A 137 -2.40 4.66 -0.99
CA VAL A 137 -1.46 5.74 -1.32
C VAL A 137 -0.10 5.18 -1.73
N ILE A 138 0.48 4.23 -0.96
CA ILE A 138 1.77 3.60 -1.31
C ILE A 138 1.72 2.96 -2.70
N LEU A 139 0.64 2.23 -3.01
CA LEU A 139 0.46 1.54 -4.27
C LEU A 139 0.38 2.55 -5.43
N ALA A 140 -0.37 3.64 -5.26
CA ALA A 140 -0.41 4.73 -6.23
C ALA A 140 0.98 5.36 -6.42
N THR A 141 1.72 5.63 -5.34
CA THR A 141 3.12 6.10 -5.40
C THR A 141 3.99 5.15 -6.22
N ALA A 142 3.82 3.85 -6.00
CA ALA A 142 4.64 2.84 -6.63
C ALA A 142 4.38 2.74 -8.13
N VAL A 143 3.11 2.78 -8.54
CA VAL A 143 2.72 2.81 -9.95
C VAL A 143 3.30 4.05 -10.64
N LEU A 144 3.18 5.23 -10.03
CA LEU A 144 3.80 6.47 -10.54
C LEU A 144 5.32 6.34 -10.64
N SER A 145 5.96 5.70 -9.65
CA SER A 145 7.40 5.48 -9.62
C SER A 145 7.89 4.49 -10.69
N VAL A 146 7.09 3.47 -11.02
CA VAL A 146 7.36 2.55 -12.14
C VAL A 146 7.16 3.25 -13.48
N GLY A 147 6.13 4.09 -13.59
CA GLY A 147 5.90 4.98 -14.74
C GLY A 147 6.94 6.10 -14.90
N ARG A 148 7.96 6.14 -14.03
CA ARG A 148 9.03 7.15 -13.99
C ARG A 148 8.53 8.59 -13.84
N VAL A 149 7.35 8.76 -13.26
CA VAL A 149 6.84 10.07 -12.86
C VAL A 149 7.76 10.61 -11.77
N ARG A 150 8.24 11.84 -11.97
CA ARG A 150 9.11 12.49 -11.01
C ARG A 150 8.24 13.08 -9.90
N LEU A 151 8.44 12.57 -8.68
CA LEU A 151 7.77 13.10 -7.49
C LEU A 151 8.70 14.09 -6.77
N PRO A 152 8.15 15.21 -6.24
CA PRO A 152 8.93 16.21 -5.53
C PRO A 152 9.40 15.70 -4.17
N ARG A 153 10.46 16.31 -3.63
CA ARG A 153 11.04 15.87 -2.35
C ARG A 153 10.11 16.03 -1.15
N TRP A 154 9.28 17.07 -1.11
CA TRP A 154 8.30 17.25 -0.04
C TRP A 154 7.34 16.06 0.07
N TYR A 155 6.99 15.44 -1.05
CA TYR A 155 6.13 14.26 -1.08
C TYR A 155 6.81 13.07 -0.39
N TRP A 156 8.09 12.83 -0.72
CA TRP A 156 8.88 11.77 -0.08
C TRP A 156 9.11 12.01 1.41
N ILE A 157 9.23 13.27 1.84
CA ILE A 157 9.29 13.63 3.26
C ILE A 157 7.96 13.28 3.93
N GLY A 158 6.82 13.72 3.36
CA GLY A 158 5.49 13.40 3.88
C GLY A 158 5.25 11.90 3.99
N GLN A 159 5.60 11.14 2.95
CA GLN A 159 5.49 9.69 2.95
C GLN A 159 6.40 9.05 4.01
N SER A 160 7.64 9.53 4.15
CA SER A 160 8.54 9.04 5.20
C SER A 160 7.98 9.28 6.60
N LEU A 161 7.37 10.44 6.85
CA LEU A 161 6.75 10.76 8.14
C LEU A 161 5.55 9.84 8.43
N VAL A 162 4.65 9.67 7.46
CA VAL A 162 3.48 8.79 7.62
C VAL A 162 3.91 7.34 7.81
N THR A 163 4.85 6.85 7.01
CA THR A 163 5.36 5.48 7.17
C THR A 163 6.15 5.30 8.47
N ALA A 164 6.81 6.34 8.99
CA ALA A 164 7.47 6.28 10.30
C ALA A 164 6.45 6.11 11.43
N VAL A 165 5.34 6.84 11.39
CA VAL A 165 4.22 6.66 12.32
C VAL A 165 3.65 5.24 12.19
N GLY A 166 3.44 4.78 10.96
CA GLY A 166 2.98 3.40 10.70
C GLY A 166 3.95 2.35 11.22
N PHE A 167 5.26 2.56 11.11
CA PHE A 167 6.29 1.68 11.65
C PHE A 167 6.24 1.60 13.18
N VAL A 168 6.11 2.74 13.87
CA VAL A 168 5.94 2.76 15.33
C VAL A 168 4.67 2.01 15.74
N PHE A 169 3.57 2.24 15.02
CA PHE A 169 2.30 1.56 15.28
C PHE A 169 2.38 0.05 15.08
N VAL A 170 3.02 -0.40 14.00
CA VAL A 170 3.28 -1.81 13.73
C VAL A 170 4.12 -2.46 14.83
N ASN A 171 5.15 -1.78 15.35
CA ASN A 171 5.96 -2.30 16.44
C ASN A 171 5.16 -2.43 17.74
N TYR A 172 4.28 -1.46 18.02
CA TYR A 172 3.36 -1.54 19.14
C TYR A 172 2.44 -2.77 19.02
N LEU A 173 1.83 -2.99 17.86
CA LEU A 173 0.99 -4.18 17.63
C LEU A 173 1.80 -5.48 17.72
N ALA A 174 3.03 -5.50 17.20
CA ALA A 174 3.91 -6.65 17.31
C ALA A 174 4.22 -7.01 18.76
N PHE A 175 4.53 -6.01 19.59
CA PHE A 175 4.75 -6.20 21.01
C PHE A 175 3.50 -6.78 21.71
N GLN A 176 2.31 -6.27 21.40
CA GLN A 176 1.06 -6.79 21.97
C GLN A 176 0.81 -8.24 21.53
N SER A 177 0.96 -8.56 20.25
CA SER A 177 0.77 -9.91 19.73
C SER A 177 1.72 -10.93 20.36
N ILE A 178 3.01 -10.60 20.47
CA ILE A 178 4.03 -11.51 21.01
C ILE A 178 3.89 -11.67 22.53
N TYR A 179 3.83 -10.56 23.29
CA TYR A 179 4.00 -10.61 24.75
C TYR A 179 2.70 -10.49 25.56
N ARG A 180 1.54 -10.28 24.91
CA ARG A 180 0.24 -10.19 25.60
C ARG A 180 -0.75 -11.21 25.09
N ILE A 181 -0.88 -11.35 23.77
CA ILE A 181 -1.84 -12.27 23.16
C ILE A 181 -1.26 -13.68 23.05
N GLY A 182 0.03 -13.80 22.74
CA GLY A 182 0.67 -15.10 22.48
C GLY A 182 0.21 -15.71 21.15
N ALA A 183 -0.15 -14.88 20.17
CA ALA A 183 -0.56 -15.32 18.85
C ALA A 183 -0.10 -14.36 17.74
N LEU A 184 0.17 -14.92 16.57
CA LEU A 184 0.78 -14.30 15.42
C LEU A 184 -0.16 -14.45 14.21
N CYS A 185 -0.60 -13.33 13.66
CA CYS A 185 -1.44 -13.31 12.46
C CYS A 185 -0.55 -13.26 11.19
N PRO A 186 -0.64 -14.22 10.25
CA PRO A 186 0.15 -14.20 9.01
C PRO A 186 -0.05 -12.94 8.16
N TYR A 187 -1.29 -12.43 8.06
CA TYR A 187 -1.55 -11.18 7.32
C TYR A 187 -0.94 -9.96 8.02
N CYS A 188 -0.99 -9.88 9.35
CA CYS A 188 -0.29 -8.85 10.11
C CYS A 188 1.22 -8.93 9.90
N MET A 189 1.81 -10.13 9.89
CA MET A 189 3.23 -10.29 9.59
C MET A 189 3.60 -9.75 8.22
N VAL A 190 2.76 -9.94 7.19
CA VAL A 190 3.00 -9.32 5.88
C VAL A 190 3.05 -7.80 6.01
N VAL A 191 2.09 -7.18 6.70
CA VAL A 191 2.08 -5.73 6.95
C VAL A 191 3.33 -5.29 7.72
N TRP A 192 3.75 -6.06 8.73
CA TRP A 192 4.94 -5.76 9.54
C TRP A 192 6.23 -5.90 8.76
N THR A 193 6.28 -6.81 7.78
CA THR A 193 7.45 -6.98 6.93
C THR A 193 7.55 -5.89 5.88
N VAL A 194 6.46 -5.46 5.24
CA VAL A 194 6.54 -4.48 4.15
C VAL A 194 6.70 -3.04 4.65
N THR A 195 6.12 -2.68 5.80
CA THR A 195 6.13 -1.30 6.32
C THR A 195 7.55 -0.72 6.54
N PRO A 196 8.48 -1.45 7.21
CA PRO A 196 9.87 -1.00 7.37
C PRO A 196 10.63 -0.83 6.05
N ILE A 197 10.37 -1.69 5.06
CA ILE A 197 10.97 -1.59 3.71
C ILE A 197 10.51 -0.28 3.05
N ILE A 198 9.21 -0.02 3.08
CA ILE A 198 8.62 1.21 2.55
C ILE A 198 9.23 2.44 3.23
N LEU A 199 9.46 2.37 4.56
CA LEU A 199 10.09 3.44 5.33
C LEU A 199 11.52 3.72 4.85
N VAL A 200 12.36 2.70 4.75
CA VAL A 200 13.75 2.85 4.30
C VAL A 200 13.81 3.39 2.86
N LEU A 201 12.96 2.88 1.97
CA LEU A 201 12.86 3.39 0.61
C LEU A 201 12.42 4.85 0.58
N SER A 202 11.43 5.24 1.38
CA SER A 202 10.95 6.63 1.45
C SER A 202 12.00 7.58 2.01
N ILE A 203 12.67 7.21 3.11
CA ILE A 203 13.75 7.98 3.73
C ILE A 203 14.90 8.17 2.73
N SER A 204 15.26 7.12 1.99
CA SER A 204 16.36 7.18 1.02
C SER A 204 16.15 8.27 -0.06
N ARG A 205 14.89 8.65 -0.32
CA ARG A 205 14.47 9.70 -1.26
C ARG A 205 14.32 11.07 -0.63
N ALA A 206 13.88 11.11 0.61
CA ALA A 206 13.81 12.35 1.38
C ALA A 206 15.23 12.93 1.59
N LEU A 207 16.24 12.06 1.74
CA LEU A 207 17.63 12.46 2.01
C LEU A 207 18.35 13.17 0.83
N GLY A 208 19.31 14.01 1.20
CA GLY A 208 20.26 14.69 0.30
C GLY A 208 21.30 13.75 -0.32
N ASP A 209 22.03 14.22 -1.35
CA ASP A 209 23.19 13.49 -1.90
C ASP A 209 24.52 13.79 -1.21
N GLY A 210 24.48 14.60 -0.14
CA GLY A 210 25.66 14.87 0.68
C GLY A 210 26.24 13.59 1.29
N SER A 211 27.46 13.67 1.81
CA SER A 211 28.10 12.58 2.57
C SER A 211 27.17 12.03 3.66
N LEU A 212 26.52 12.92 4.42
CA LEU A 212 25.55 12.56 5.44
C LEU A 212 24.36 11.74 4.89
N GLY A 213 23.82 12.11 3.72
CA GLY A 213 22.68 11.40 3.13
C GLY A 213 23.03 10.00 2.65
N ARG A 214 24.27 9.78 2.18
CA ARG A 214 24.78 8.44 1.85
C ARG A 214 24.95 7.60 3.10
N THR A 215 25.63 8.12 4.13
CA THR A 215 25.83 7.41 5.40
C THR A 215 24.52 7.03 6.06
N LEU A 216 23.53 7.93 6.09
CA LEU A 216 22.20 7.64 6.64
C LEU A 216 21.46 6.57 5.84
N ARG A 217 21.60 6.55 4.51
CA ARG A 217 20.99 5.52 3.66
C ARG A 217 21.59 4.15 3.95
N ASP A 218 22.91 4.05 4.04
CA ASP A 218 23.59 2.79 4.35
C ASP A 218 23.23 2.31 5.77
N ALA A 219 23.25 3.22 6.75
CA ALA A 219 22.81 2.94 8.11
C ALA A 219 21.36 2.45 8.17
N SER A 220 20.45 3.02 7.38
CA SER A 220 19.05 2.59 7.35
C SER A 220 18.88 1.13 6.93
N TRP A 221 19.70 0.64 5.99
CA TRP A 221 19.68 -0.76 5.60
C TRP A 221 20.22 -1.69 6.69
N PHE A 222 21.29 -1.30 7.38
CA PHE A 222 21.80 -2.05 8.53
C PHE A 222 20.79 -2.08 9.69
N LEU A 223 20.16 -0.94 9.98
CA LEU A 223 19.11 -0.83 11.00
C LEU A 223 17.89 -1.70 10.65
N LEU A 224 17.50 -1.74 9.37
CA LEU A 224 16.43 -2.61 8.90
C LEU A 224 16.77 -4.10 9.11
N ALA A 225 17.97 -4.53 8.72
CA ALA A 225 18.41 -5.90 8.93
C ALA A 225 18.48 -6.27 10.41
N ALA A 226 19.02 -5.38 11.24
CA ALA A 226 19.07 -5.55 12.69
C ALA A 226 17.66 -5.63 13.29
N TRP A 227 16.73 -4.79 12.83
CA TRP A 227 15.34 -4.81 13.28
C TRP A 227 14.65 -6.14 12.94
N TYR A 228 14.81 -6.66 11.71
CA TYR A 228 14.28 -7.98 11.37
C TYR A 228 14.87 -9.09 12.23
N ALA A 229 16.18 -9.06 12.47
CA ALA A 229 16.83 -10.03 13.34
C ALA A 229 16.24 -9.99 14.76
N VAL A 230 15.98 -8.80 15.31
CA VAL A 230 15.35 -8.63 16.62
C VAL A 230 13.92 -9.19 16.62
N VAL A 231 13.09 -8.87 15.63
CA VAL A 231 11.70 -9.34 15.57
C VAL A 231 11.63 -10.85 15.39
N ILE A 232 12.47 -11.42 14.51
CA ILE A 232 12.56 -12.87 14.30
C ILE A 232 13.04 -13.56 15.56
N PHE A 233 14.06 -13.02 16.23
CA PHE A 233 14.57 -13.56 17.48
C PHE A 233 13.51 -13.51 18.59
N ALA A 234 12.81 -12.38 18.74
CA ALA A 234 11.74 -12.23 19.74
C ALA A 234 10.60 -13.23 19.51
N GLY A 235 10.13 -13.38 18.27
CA GLY A 235 9.10 -14.38 17.93
C GLY A 235 9.61 -15.82 18.11
N GLY A 236 10.83 -16.11 17.69
CA GLY A 236 11.42 -17.45 17.85
C GLY A 236 11.64 -17.85 19.30
N TYR A 237 12.07 -16.89 20.14
CA TYR A 237 12.32 -17.10 21.57
C TYR A 237 11.03 -17.29 22.35
N GLU A 238 10.03 -16.43 22.15
CA GLU A 238 8.77 -16.50 22.90
C GLU A 238 7.98 -17.77 22.56
N PHE A 239 7.95 -18.17 21.29
CA PHE A 239 7.24 -19.37 20.83
C PHE A 239 8.10 -20.63 20.81
N TRP A 240 9.30 -20.60 21.43
CA TRP A 240 10.28 -21.67 21.36
C TRP A 240 9.73 -23.02 21.82
N ASP A 241 8.95 -23.04 22.90
CA ASP A 241 8.36 -24.25 23.45
C ASP A 241 7.41 -24.94 22.47
N TYR A 242 6.66 -24.18 21.69
CA TYR A 242 5.82 -24.73 20.63
C TYR A 242 6.64 -25.29 19.47
N TRP A 243 7.66 -24.57 19.01
CA TRP A 243 8.52 -25.05 17.91
C TRP A 243 9.21 -26.37 18.27
N ARG A 244 9.61 -26.55 19.55
CA ARG A 244 10.17 -27.81 20.05
C ARG A 244 9.19 -28.99 20.05
N THR A 245 7.88 -28.76 19.92
CA THR A 245 6.90 -29.86 19.84
C THR A 245 6.65 -30.35 18.41
N LEU A 246 7.09 -29.60 17.39
CA LEU A 246 6.94 -29.94 15.98
C LEU A 246 8.13 -30.73 15.41
N PHE A 247 9.24 -30.82 16.15
CA PHE A 247 10.46 -31.55 15.79
C PHE A 247 10.78 -32.57 16.88
#